data_AF-A0A4Y7RAH8-F1
#
_entry.id   AF-A0A4Y7RAH8-F1
#
_cell.length_a   1.000
_cell.length_b   1.000
_cell.length_c   1.000
_cell.angle_alpha   90.00
_cell.angle_beta   90.00
_cell.angle_gamma   90.00
#
_symmetry.space_group_name_H-M   'P 1'
#
loop_
_entity.id
_entity.type
_entity.pdbx_description
1 polymer ?
#
loop_
_entity_poly.entity_id
_entity_poly.type
_entity_poly.pdbx_seq_one_letter_code
_entity_poly.pdbx_strand_id
1 'polypeptide(L)' 'MAVFKCAACGAILEARCKPAKCKSCGAEKDKLVKEAAPKKG' A
#
# COMPACT_ATOMS: atom_id res chain seq x y z
N MET A 1 -3.93 -5.79 10.35
CA MET A 1 -3.90 -5.46 8.90
C MET A 1 -3.02 -4.25 8.71
N ALA A 2 -2.22 -4.20 7.65
CA ALA A 2 -1.46 -3.01 7.27
C ALA A 2 -2.09 -2.39 6.02
N VAL A 3 -2.12 -1.07 5.98
CA VAL A 3 -2.59 -0.31 4.82
C VAL A 3 -1.38 0.03 3.96
N PHE A 4 -1.48 -0.18 2.65
CA PHE A 4 -0.45 0.13 1.68
C PHE A 4 -1.04 1.04 0.62
N LYS A 5 -0.46 2.22 0.44
CA LYS A 5 -0.84 3.14 -0.63
C LYS A 5 0.08 2.97 -1.83
N CYS A 6 -0.52 2.82 -3.00
CA CYS A 6 0.22 2.77 -4.25
C CYS A 6 0.65 4.18 -4.66
N ALA A 7 1.96 4.43 -4.74
CA ALA A 7 2.52 5.68 -5.21
C ALA A 7 2.35 5.89 -6.74
N ALA A 8 2.00 4.84 -7.50
CA ALA A 8 1.81 4.94 -8.95
C ALA A 8 0.39 5.36 -9.35
N CYS A 9 -0.64 4.86 -8.64
CA CYS A 9 -2.04 5.14 -8.98
C CYS A 9 -2.87 5.70 -7.81
N GLY A 10 -2.31 5.81 -6.60
CA GLY A 10 -3.01 6.29 -5.42
C GLY A 10 -3.90 5.26 -4.71
N ALA A 11 -4.05 4.05 -5.26
CA ALA A 11 -4.92 3.01 -4.68
C ALA A 11 -4.48 2.60 -3.26
N ILE A 12 -5.46 2.37 -2.39
CA ILE A 12 -5.27 1.88 -1.02
C ILE A 12 -5.45 0.36 -1.01
N LEU A 13 -4.46 -0.37 -0.50
CA LEU A 13 -4.47 -1.82 -0.39
C LEU A 13 -4.35 -2.23 1.07
N GLU A 14 -5.35 -2.92 1.58
CA GLU A 14 -5.36 -3.43 2.95
C GLU A 14 -4.93 -4.90 2.93
N ALA A 15 -3.76 -5.19 3.48
CA ALA A 15 -3.20 -6.53 3.45
C ALA A 15 -2.42 -6.83 4.74
N ARG A 16 -2.33 -8.11 5.10
CA ARG A 16 -1.53 -8.53 6.26
C ARG A 16 -0.03 -8.38 6.00
N CYS A 17 0.40 -8.67 4.76
CA CYS A 17 1.78 -8.53 4.28
C CYS A 17 1.86 -7.60 3.07
N LYS A 18 3.06 -7.11 2.74
CA LYS A 18 3.27 -6.22 1.58
C LYS A 18 2.91 -6.94 0.28
N PRO A 19 1.94 -6.45 -0.51
CA PRO A 19 1.58 -7.08 -1.78
C PRO A 19 2.76 -7.06 -2.77
N ALA A 20 2.88 -8.09 -3.61
CA ALA A 20 3.91 -8.14 -4.63
C ALA A 20 3.67 -7.13 -5.77
N LYS A 21 2.40 -6.84 -6.07
CA LYS A 21 1.96 -5.87 -7.07
C LYS A 21 0.68 -5.16 -6.61
N CYS A 22 0.46 -3.94 -7.11
CA CYS A 22 -0.77 -3.21 -6.93
C CYS A 22 -1.91 -3.92 -7.68
N LYS A 23 -2.96 -4.30 -6.97
CA LYS A 23 -4.12 -4.98 -7.56
C LYS A 23 -4.96 -4.06 -8.46
N SER A 24 -4.77 -2.74 -8.35
CA SER A 24 -5.51 -1.75 -9.12
C SER A 24 -4.85 -1.38 -10.45
N CYS A 25 -3.51 -1.34 -10.50
CA CYS A 25 -2.77 -0.87 -11.70
C CYS A 25 -1.60 -1.77 -12.12
N GLY A 26 -1.30 -2.84 -11.37
CA GLY A 26 -0.20 -3.76 -11.66
C GLY A 26 1.20 -3.27 -11.25
N ALA A 27 1.34 -2.06 -10.69
CA ALA A 27 2.62 -1.52 -10.25
C ALA A 27 3.33 -2.43 -9.24
N GLU A 28 4.66 -2.48 -9.27
CA GLU A 28 5.43 -3.37 -8.42
C GLU A 28 5.40 -2.98 -6.93
N LYS A 29 5.76 -3.93 -6.06
CA LYS A 29 5.80 -3.76 -4.60
C LYS A 29 6.59 -2.53 -4.15
N ASP A 30 7.62 -2.11 -4.87
CA ASP A 30 8.41 -0.91 -4.54
C ASP A 30 7.57 0.38 -4.62
N LYS A 31 6.52 0.39 -5.44
CA LYS A 31 5.55 1.48 -5.49
C LYS A 31 4.47 1.39 -4.40
N LEU A 32 4.47 0.35 -3.57
CA LEU A 32 3.50 0.17 -2.47
C LEU A 32 4.12 0.63 -1.15
N VAL A 33 3.66 1.77 -0.64
CA VAL A 33 4.15 2.40 0.58
C VAL A 33 3.23 2.01 1.73
N LYS A 34 3.79 1.47 2.83
CA LYS A 34 2.99 1.23 4.04
C LYS A 34 2.51 2.56 4.60
N GLU A 35 1.20 2.75 4.67
CA GLU A 35 0.64 3.79 5.52
C GLU A 35 0.65 3.25 6.95
N ALA A 36 1.66 3.68 7.71
CA ALA A 36 1.62 3.53 9.16
C ALA A 36 0.44 4.38 9.65
N ALA A 37 -0.51 3.74 10.34
CA ALA A 37 -1.63 4.46 10.95
C ALA A 37 -1.08 5.68 11.71
N PRO A 38 -1.59 6.89 11.47
CA PRO A 38 -1.05 8.08 12.10
C PRO A 38 -1.14 7.89 13.61
N LYS A 39 0.02 7.92 14.27
CA LYS A 39 0.09 8.06 15.72
C LYS A 39 -0.53 9.42 16.03
N LYS A 40 -1.80 9.42 16.40
CA LYS A 40 -2.48 10.60 16.93
C LYS A 40 -1.86 10.84 18.29
N GLY A 41 -0.89 11.76 18.35
CA GLY A 41 -0.31 12.28 19.58
C GLY A 41 -1.26 13.24 20.29
#